data_AF-A0AAJ5NMK5-F1
#
_entry.id   AF-A0AAJ5NMK5-F1
#
_cell.length_a   1.000
_cell.length_b   1.000
_cell.length_c   1.000
_cell.angle_alpha   90.00
_cell.angle_beta   90.00
_cell.angle_gamma   90.00
#
_symmetry.space_group_name_H-M   'P 1'
#
loop_
_entity.id
_entity.type
_entity.pdbx_description
1 polymer ?
#
loop_
_entity_poly.entity_id
_entity_poly.type
_entity_poly.pdbx_seq_one_letter_code
_entity_poly.pdbx_strand_id
1 'polypeptide(L)'
;MKKKIIFALAVLMLLIPGGIFGVTKWIEHQDSPDNVSDVLDDKGVKLYKRGFRLLEEQLATYIKEHYSGVSKIEFSPILVRGGDGRYMFHANIVPIVYDEYGDKAYLGKKIGNRTFAHYDDFSSIRLDFDGLDEEIIEIRVGSEFIDISDSKCLPENVKLNSVKEMDENIEALVNAGQLKDVVKSEKGSQKAEIVYNTEIKKGDYLDWR
;
A
#
# COMPACT_ATOMS: atom_id res chain seq x y z
N MET A 1 -30.89 -47.82 29.02
CA MET A 1 -31.33 -46.61 28.31
C MET A 1 -30.72 -45.33 28.89
N LYS A 2 -30.83 -45.07 30.21
CA LYS A 2 -30.27 -43.87 30.89
C LYS A 2 -28.79 -43.58 30.60
N LYS A 3 -27.89 -44.58 30.63
CA LYS A 3 -26.45 -44.39 30.35
C LYS A 3 -26.13 -43.96 28.91
N LYS A 4 -26.92 -44.42 27.92
CA LYS A 4 -26.76 -44.03 26.50
C LYS A 4 -27.21 -42.58 26.27
N ILE A 5 -28.27 -42.15 26.97
CA ILE A 5 -28.78 -40.77 26.92
C ILE A 5 -27.78 -39.79 27.56
N ILE A 6 -27.17 -40.16 28.70
CA ILE A 6 -26.14 -39.35 29.37
C ILE A 6 -24.88 -39.23 28.50
N PHE A 7 -24.45 -40.33 27.86
CA PHE A 7 -23.31 -40.30 26.94
C PHE A 7 -23.58 -39.41 25.71
N ALA A 8 -24.78 -39.51 25.11
CA ALA A 8 -25.18 -38.66 24.00
C ALA A 8 -25.23 -37.17 24.39
N LEU A 9 -25.76 -36.84 25.57
CA LEU A 9 -25.77 -35.47 26.11
C LEU A 9 -24.37 -34.94 26.39
N ALA A 10 -23.46 -35.78 26.90
CA ALA A 10 -22.06 -35.40 27.15
C ALA A 10 -21.29 -35.14 25.85
N VAL A 11 -21.51 -35.98 24.82
CA VAL A 11 -20.93 -35.77 23.48
C VAL A 11 -21.47 -34.48 22.85
N LEU A 12 -22.78 -34.22 22.99
CA LEU A 12 -23.40 -33.00 22.48
C LEU A 12 -22.88 -31.74 23.20
N MET A 13 -22.71 -31.79 24.53
CA MET A 13 -22.10 -30.70 25.30
C MET A 13 -20.63 -30.43 24.93
N LEU A 14 -19.90 -31.41 24.42
CA LEU A 14 -18.50 -31.23 23.97
C LEU A 14 -18.42 -30.70 22.53
N LEU A 15 -19.35 -31.09 21.65
CA LEU A 15 -19.33 -30.67 20.24
C LEU A 15 -19.83 -29.24 20.03
N ILE A 16 -20.82 -28.79 20.82
CA ILE A 16 -21.41 -27.45 20.67
C ILE A 16 -20.38 -26.33 20.92
N PRO A 17 -19.57 -26.34 22.02
CA PRO A 17 -18.57 -25.29 22.26
C PRO A 17 -17.46 -25.28 21.22
N GLY A 18 -16.99 -26.45 20.77
CA GLY A 18 -15.96 -26.57 19.74
C GLY A 18 -16.44 -26.06 18.37
N GLY A 19 -17.69 -26.34 18.01
CA GLY A 19 -18.32 -25.82 16.80
C GLY A 19 -18.52 -24.30 16.83
N ILE A 20 -19.02 -23.76 17.95
CA ILE A 20 -19.19 -22.30 18.12
C ILE A 20 -17.82 -21.60 18.05
N PHE A 21 -16.81 -22.11 18.77
CA PHE A 21 -15.46 -21.54 18.77
C PHE A 21 -14.79 -21.58 17.39
N GLY A 22 -14.99 -22.66 16.62
CA GLY A 22 -14.49 -22.79 15.26
C GLY A 22 -15.12 -21.76 14.32
N VAL A 23 -16.44 -21.57 14.41
CA VAL A 23 -17.17 -20.58 13.60
C VAL A 23 -16.74 -19.15 13.95
N THR A 24 -16.59 -18.82 15.24
CA THR A 24 -16.12 -17.48 15.64
C THR A 24 -14.71 -17.19 15.15
N LYS A 25 -13.78 -18.15 15.23
CA LYS A 25 -12.40 -18.00 14.71
C LYS A 25 -12.36 -17.84 13.20
N TRP A 26 -13.24 -18.53 12.47
CA TRP A 26 -13.34 -18.42 11.02
C TRP A 26 -13.88 -17.05 10.60
N ILE A 27 -14.91 -16.55 11.29
CA ILE A 27 -15.43 -15.18 11.09
C ILE A 27 -14.35 -14.15 11.40
N GLU A 28 -13.65 -14.26 12.53
CA GLU A 28 -12.53 -13.37 12.89
C GLU A 28 -11.43 -13.36 11.82
N HIS A 29 -11.11 -14.52 11.25
CA HIS A 29 -10.13 -14.62 10.18
C HIS A 29 -10.62 -14.01 8.87
N GLN A 30 -11.91 -14.17 8.55
CA GLN A 30 -12.51 -13.62 7.34
C GLN A 30 -12.65 -12.09 7.40
N ASP A 31 -12.95 -11.55 8.57
CA ASP A 31 -13.07 -10.11 8.83
C ASP A 31 -11.71 -9.44 9.15
N SER A 32 -10.62 -10.23 9.21
CA SER A 32 -9.28 -9.70 9.46
C SER A 32 -8.82 -8.79 8.32
N PRO A 33 -8.27 -7.60 8.61
CA PRO A 33 -7.66 -6.74 7.59
C PRO A 33 -6.53 -7.42 6.81
N ASP A 34 -5.85 -8.40 7.41
CA ASP A 34 -4.74 -9.12 6.77
C ASP A 34 -5.20 -10.24 5.83
N ASN A 35 -6.50 -10.59 5.86
CA ASN A 35 -7.05 -11.61 4.98
C ASN A 35 -7.61 -10.99 3.70
N VAL A 36 -6.83 -11.08 2.62
CA VAL A 36 -7.17 -10.55 1.29
C VAL A 36 -7.55 -11.64 0.28
N SER A 37 -7.74 -12.89 0.72
CA SER A 37 -7.96 -14.03 -0.19
C SER A 37 -9.29 -13.98 -0.96
N ASP A 38 -10.22 -13.15 -0.50
CA ASP A 38 -11.50 -12.88 -1.16
C ASP A 38 -11.40 -11.83 -2.27
N VAL A 39 -10.28 -11.11 -2.37
CA VAL A 39 -10.06 -10.04 -3.36
C VAL A 39 -8.82 -10.25 -4.23
N LEU A 40 -7.81 -10.97 -3.74
CA LEU A 40 -6.60 -11.34 -4.47
C LEU A 40 -6.29 -12.82 -4.24
N ASP A 41 -5.99 -13.55 -5.32
CA ASP A 41 -5.42 -14.88 -5.24
C ASP A 41 -3.90 -14.82 -4.99
N ASP A 42 -3.26 -15.98 -4.83
CA ASP A 42 -1.81 -16.04 -4.54
C ASP A 42 -0.95 -15.38 -5.63
N LYS A 43 -1.37 -15.49 -6.90
CA LYS A 43 -0.69 -14.83 -8.03
C LYS A 43 -0.84 -13.31 -7.93
N GLY A 44 -2.05 -12.81 -7.68
CA GLY A 44 -2.34 -11.40 -7.47
C GLY A 44 -1.58 -10.82 -6.29
N VAL A 45 -1.54 -11.51 -5.14
CA VAL A 45 -0.73 -11.08 -3.99
C VAL A 45 0.75 -10.93 -4.38
N LYS A 46 1.31 -11.89 -5.12
CA LYS A 46 2.70 -11.84 -5.58
C LYS A 46 2.94 -10.65 -6.53
N LEU A 47 2.06 -10.45 -7.50
CA LEU A 47 2.12 -9.35 -8.47
C LEU A 47 2.03 -7.99 -7.77
N TYR A 48 1.05 -7.80 -6.88
CA TYR A 48 0.86 -6.52 -6.18
C TYR A 48 2.03 -6.18 -5.27
N LYS A 49 2.58 -7.14 -4.52
CA LYS A 49 3.79 -6.90 -3.71
C LYS A 49 4.96 -6.46 -4.58
N ARG A 50 5.15 -7.10 -5.74
CA ARG A 50 6.26 -6.78 -6.64
C ARG A 50 6.07 -5.44 -7.34
N GLY A 51 4.88 -5.18 -7.86
CA GLY A 51 4.55 -3.92 -8.52
C GLY A 51 4.67 -2.74 -7.58
N PHE A 52 4.01 -2.79 -6.43
CA PHE A 52 4.08 -1.69 -5.46
C PHE A 52 5.48 -1.51 -4.89
N ARG A 53 6.29 -2.57 -4.78
CA ARG A 53 7.71 -2.42 -4.45
C ARG A 53 8.45 -1.52 -5.45
N LEU A 54 8.21 -1.71 -6.75
CA LEU A 54 8.81 -0.88 -7.79
C LEU A 54 8.27 0.56 -7.75
N LEU A 55 6.98 0.73 -7.43
CA LEU A 55 6.40 2.06 -7.20
C LEU A 55 7.03 2.76 -5.99
N GLU A 56 7.17 2.09 -4.85
CA GLU A 56 7.84 2.63 -3.67
C GLU A 56 9.29 3.04 -3.99
N GLU A 57 10.02 2.21 -4.74
CA GLU A 57 11.38 2.54 -5.21
C GLU A 57 11.38 3.81 -6.10
N GLN A 58 10.41 3.96 -7.01
CA GLN A 58 10.29 5.13 -7.87
C GLN A 58 10.05 6.41 -7.06
N LEU A 59 9.05 6.37 -6.17
CA LEU A 59 8.67 7.52 -5.35
C LEU A 59 9.77 7.89 -4.35
N ALA A 60 10.38 6.89 -3.70
CA ALA A 60 11.45 7.12 -2.73
C ALA A 60 12.70 7.69 -3.42
N THR A 61 13.07 7.15 -4.59
CA THR A 61 14.18 7.69 -5.41
C THR A 61 13.94 9.15 -5.73
N TYR A 62 12.74 9.51 -6.20
CA TYR A 62 12.42 10.90 -6.52
C TYR A 62 12.57 11.84 -5.32
N ILE A 63 11.93 11.52 -4.20
CA ILE A 63 11.99 12.35 -2.99
C ILE A 63 13.44 12.46 -2.51
N LYS A 64 14.16 11.33 -2.48
CA LYS A 64 15.54 11.26 -2.00
C LYS A 64 16.52 12.05 -2.88
N GLU A 65 16.36 12.06 -4.19
CA GLU A 65 17.29 12.74 -5.10
C GLU A 65 16.94 14.23 -5.27
N HIS A 66 15.67 14.61 -5.10
CA HIS A 66 15.20 15.97 -5.42
C HIS A 66 14.80 16.83 -4.23
N TYR A 67 14.85 16.31 -3.00
CA TYR A 67 14.57 17.07 -1.78
C TYR A 67 15.68 16.94 -0.75
N SER A 68 16.17 18.07 -0.25
CA SER A 68 17.01 18.14 0.95
C SER A 68 16.14 18.33 2.20
N GLY A 69 16.67 17.99 3.38
CA GLY A 69 15.94 18.11 4.65
C GLY A 69 15.06 16.89 4.99
N VAL A 70 15.16 15.79 4.22
CA VAL A 70 14.44 14.53 4.46
C VAL A 70 15.34 13.55 5.20
N SER A 71 14.89 13.03 6.34
CA SER A 71 15.64 12.04 7.13
C SER A 71 15.23 10.60 6.84
N LYS A 72 13.94 10.37 6.55
CA LYS A 72 13.37 9.04 6.29
C LYS A 72 12.16 9.14 5.37
N ILE A 73 11.98 8.12 4.53
CA ILE A 73 10.80 7.89 3.72
C ILE A 73 10.27 6.50 4.11
N GLU A 74 8.98 6.40 4.42
CA GLU A 74 8.32 5.11 4.66
C GLU A 74 6.99 5.03 3.92
N PHE A 75 6.42 3.84 3.84
CA PHE A 75 5.17 3.59 3.14
C PHE A 75 4.17 2.88 4.04
N SER A 76 2.89 3.20 3.85
CA SER A 76 1.80 2.37 4.38
C SER A 76 1.87 0.95 3.80
N PRO A 77 1.15 -0.02 4.37
CA PRO A 77 0.79 -1.21 3.63
C PRO A 77 0.09 -0.85 2.32
N ILE A 78 0.07 -1.78 1.37
CA ILE A 78 -0.77 -1.74 0.18
C ILE A 78 -2.22 -1.94 0.64
N LEU A 79 -3.00 -0.87 0.61
CA LEU A 79 -4.37 -0.85 1.09
C LEU A 79 -5.30 -1.23 -0.05
N VAL A 80 -5.98 -2.38 0.09
CA VAL A 80 -6.89 -2.91 -0.91
C VAL A 80 -8.34 -2.76 -0.49
N ARG A 81 -9.21 -2.48 -1.46
CA ARG A 81 -10.67 -2.44 -1.28
C ARG A 81 -11.39 -2.82 -2.57
N GLY A 82 -12.65 -3.21 -2.45
CA GLY A 82 -13.42 -3.75 -3.59
C GLY A 82 -12.85 -5.07 -4.09
N GLY A 83 -13.23 -5.51 -5.29
CA GLY A 83 -12.87 -6.82 -5.82
C GLY A 83 -13.70 -7.99 -5.24
N ASP A 84 -14.62 -7.69 -4.34
CA ASP A 84 -15.55 -8.63 -3.68
C ASP A 84 -16.80 -8.96 -4.53
N GLY A 85 -16.78 -8.57 -5.81
CA GLY A 85 -17.93 -8.67 -6.72
C GLY A 85 -18.98 -7.57 -6.57
N ARG A 86 -18.83 -6.63 -5.62
CA ARG A 86 -19.74 -5.48 -5.44
C ARG A 86 -19.12 -4.17 -5.89
N TYR A 87 -17.84 -3.98 -5.61
CA TYR A 87 -17.10 -2.78 -5.97
C TYR A 87 -15.88 -3.12 -6.82
N MET A 88 -15.46 -2.18 -7.66
CA MET A 88 -14.22 -2.32 -8.42
C MET A 88 -13.03 -2.42 -7.45
N PHE A 89 -12.10 -3.32 -7.77
CA PHE A 89 -10.87 -3.47 -7.00
C PHE A 89 -10.02 -2.20 -7.11
N HIS A 90 -9.40 -1.83 -6.00
CA HIS A 90 -8.45 -0.73 -5.89
C HIS A 90 -7.36 -1.08 -4.89
N ALA A 91 -6.12 -0.72 -5.21
CA ALA A 91 -4.98 -0.77 -4.31
C ALA A 91 -4.26 0.58 -4.26
N ASN A 92 -3.89 1.03 -3.06
CA ASN A 92 -3.24 2.32 -2.86
C ASN A 92 -2.17 2.25 -1.76
N ILE A 93 -1.15 3.11 -1.85
CA ILE A 93 -0.17 3.34 -0.78
C ILE A 93 -0.12 4.82 -0.40
N VAL A 94 0.28 5.08 0.84
CA VAL A 94 0.53 6.43 1.35
C VAL A 94 2.03 6.57 1.63
N PRO A 95 2.77 7.34 0.82
CA PRO A 95 4.14 7.72 1.14
C PRO A 95 4.15 8.67 2.34
N ILE A 96 5.11 8.45 3.23
CA ILE A 96 5.28 9.21 4.47
C ILE A 96 6.71 9.74 4.48
N VAL A 97 6.84 11.05 4.63
CA VAL A 97 8.13 11.76 4.62
C VAL A 97 8.41 12.27 6.02
N TYR A 98 9.63 12.04 6.49
CA TYR A 98 10.16 12.56 7.75
C TYR A 98 11.19 13.62 7.44
N ASP A 99 11.10 14.76 8.12
CA ASP A 99 12.14 15.77 8.05
C ASP A 99 13.31 15.48 9.01
N GLU A 100 14.37 16.27 8.93
CA GLU A 100 15.54 16.17 9.83
C GLU A 100 15.24 16.53 11.29
N TYR A 101 14.06 17.07 11.60
CA TYR A 101 13.61 17.40 12.95
C TYR A 101 12.79 16.28 13.60
N GLY A 102 12.42 15.25 12.83
CA GLY A 102 11.62 14.12 13.27
C GLY A 102 10.12 14.33 13.12
N ASP A 103 9.68 15.43 12.50
CA ASP A 103 8.28 15.60 12.11
C ASP A 103 8.00 14.69 10.89
N LYS A 104 6.77 14.17 10.81
CA LYS A 104 6.35 13.30 9.71
C LYS A 104 5.07 13.81 9.05
N ALA A 105 4.98 13.62 7.75
CA ALA A 105 3.83 14.01 6.96
C ALA A 105 3.44 12.96 5.91
N TYR A 106 2.17 12.97 5.52
CA TYR A 106 1.56 11.97 4.64
C TYR A 106 1.27 12.61 3.29
N LEU A 107 1.85 12.06 2.23
CA LEU A 107 1.55 12.49 0.86
C LEU A 107 0.17 11.99 0.42
N GLY A 108 -0.42 12.67 -0.55
CA GLY A 108 -1.74 12.36 -1.13
C GLY A 108 -2.94 12.60 -0.21
N LYS A 109 -2.74 13.28 0.92
CA LYS A 109 -3.80 13.65 1.86
C LYS A 109 -4.35 15.04 1.58
N LYS A 110 -5.53 15.32 2.11
CA LYS A 110 -6.13 16.67 2.07
C LYS A 110 -5.40 17.61 3.02
N ILE A 111 -4.99 18.79 2.53
CA ILE A 111 -4.41 19.87 3.35
C ILE A 111 -5.29 21.11 3.19
N GLY A 112 -5.90 21.55 4.29
CA GLY A 112 -6.94 22.58 4.25
C GLY A 112 -8.11 22.13 3.36
N ASN A 113 -8.39 22.86 2.28
CA ASN A 113 -9.42 22.53 1.29
C ASN A 113 -8.90 21.84 0.03
N ARG A 114 -7.59 21.62 -0.08
CA ARG A 114 -6.95 21.05 -1.27
C ARG A 114 -6.70 19.56 -1.10
N THR A 115 -7.15 18.77 -2.08
CA THR A 115 -6.82 17.34 -2.20
C THR A 115 -5.60 17.18 -3.11
N PHE A 116 -4.70 16.28 -2.75
CA PHE A 116 -3.47 15.98 -3.50
C PHE A 116 -3.55 14.60 -4.15
N ALA A 117 -2.66 14.34 -5.11
CA ALA A 117 -2.66 13.13 -5.91
C ALA A 117 -2.47 11.87 -5.04
N HIS A 118 -3.20 10.81 -5.39
CA HIS A 118 -3.12 9.51 -4.76
C HIS A 118 -2.07 8.64 -5.48
N TYR A 119 -1.56 7.62 -4.78
CA TYR A 119 -0.56 6.70 -5.33
C TYR A 119 -1.16 5.28 -5.38
N ASP A 120 -1.77 4.93 -6.51
CA ASP A 120 -2.56 3.69 -6.69
C ASP A 120 -2.29 2.94 -8.00
N ASP A 121 -2.92 1.76 -8.06
CA ASP A 121 -3.03 0.84 -9.20
C ASP A 121 -3.78 1.37 -10.43
N PHE A 122 -4.17 2.65 -10.43
CA PHE A 122 -4.83 3.29 -11.56
C PHE A 122 -4.02 4.48 -12.09
N SER A 123 -3.52 5.30 -11.18
CA SER A 123 -2.84 6.55 -11.46
C SER A 123 -1.32 6.42 -11.42
N SER A 124 -0.75 5.42 -10.76
CA SER A 124 0.71 5.36 -10.55
C SER A 124 1.35 4.12 -11.14
N ILE A 125 0.65 2.99 -11.06
CA ILE A 125 1.11 1.71 -11.58
C ILE A 125 -0.08 0.94 -12.14
N ARG A 126 0.14 0.05 -13.11
CA ARG A 126 -0.84 -0.91 -13.63
C ARG A 126 -0.27 -2.30 -13.50
N LEU A 127 -1.11 -3.21 -13.04
CA LEU A 127 -0.75 -4.57 -12.71
C LEU A 127 -1.80 -5.50 -13.30
N ASP A 128 -1.36 -6.40 -14.18
CA ASP A 128 -2.24 -7.37 -14.82
C ASP A 128 -1.47 -8.66 -15.15
N PHE A 129 -2.15 -9.61 -15.78
CA PHE A 129 -1.55 -10.78 -16.39
C PHE A 129 -1.86 -10.81 -17.89
N ASP A 130 -0.91 -11.28 -18.69
CA ASP A 130 -1.15 -11.49 -20.12
C ASP A 130 -1.98 -12.76 -20.37
N GLY A 131 -2.27 -13.06 -21.64
CA GLY A 131 -3.02 -14.26 -22.02
C GLY A 131 -2.32 -15.61 -21.74
N LEU A 132 -1.08 -15.58 -21.26
CA LEU A 132 -0.25 -16.73 -20.90
C LEU A 132 0.01 -16.81 -19.38
N ASP A 133 -0.69 -16.00 -18.58
CA ASP A 133 -0.49 -15.83 -17.13
C ASP A 133 0.87 -15.21 -16.72
N GLU A 134 1.56 -14.52 -17.63
CA GLU A 134 2.79 -13.78 -17.31
C GLU A 134 2.45 -12.41 -16.70
N GLU A 135 3.25 -11.99 -15.71
CA GLU A 135 3.04 -10.72 -14.98
C GLU A 135 3.24 -9.51 -15.92
N ILE A 136 2.27 -8.60 -15.95
CA ILE A 136 2.39 -7.28 -16.58
C ILE A 136 2.51 -6.22 -15.49
N ILE A 137 3.60 -5.44 -15.53
CA ILE A 137 3.82 -4.30 -14.63
C ILE A 137 4.16 -3.07 -15.47
N GLU A 138 3.25 -2.10 -15.50
CA GLU A 138 3.51 -0.80 -16.15
C GLU A 138 3.53 0.32 -15.11
N ILE A 139 4.57 1.13 -15.07
CA ILE A 139 4.68 2.25 -14.12
C ILE A 139 4.56 3.60 -14.83
N ARG A 140 3.91 4.57 -14.19
CA ARG A 140 3.72 5.89 -14.78
C ARG A 140 5.02 6.69 -14.81
N VAL A 141 5.30 7.32 -15.96
CA VAL A 141 6.30 8.37 -16.12
C VAL A 141 5.68 9.50 -16.93
N GLY A 142 5.40 10.62 -16.27
CA GLY A 142 4.63 11.72 -16.88
C GLY A 142 3.22 11.26 -17.28
N SER A 143 2.89 11.36 -18.57
CA SER A 143 1.60 10.92 -19.11
C SER A 143 1.57 9.47 -19.59
N GLU A 144 2.72 8.79 -19.63
CA GLU A 144 2.87 7.45 -20.20
C GLU A 144 2.99 6.39 -19.11
N PHE A 145 2.65 5.15 -19.46
CA PHE A 145 2.93 3.96 -18.67
C PHE A 145 4.00 3.15 -19.40
N ILE A 146 5.07 2.83 -18.69
CA ILE A 146 6.22 2.11 -19.24
C ILE A 146 6.22 0.70 -18.65
N ASP A 147 6.20 -0.30 -19.53
CA ASP A 147 6.31 -1.70 -19.18
C ASP A 147 7.69 -2.00 -18.57
N ILE A 148 7.68 -2.53 -17.35
CA ILE A 148 8.84 -2.95 -16.58
C ILE A 148 8.66 -4.38 -16.04
N SER A 149 7.86 -5.20 -16.70
CA SER A 149 7.48 -6.56 -16.30
C SER A 149 8.67 -7.47 -16.02
N ASP A 150 9.78 -7.30 -16.75
CA ASP A 150 11.02 -8.08 -16.55
C ASP A 150 11.94 -7.55 -15.43
N SER A 151 11.60 -6.41 -14.83
CA SER A 151 12.51 -5.66 -13.95
C SER A 151 12.42 -6.10 -12.49
N LYS A 152 13.52 -6.57 -11.91
CA LYS A 152 13.56 -6.96 -10.48
C LYS A 152 13.65 -5.77 -9.52
N CYS A 153 14.19 -4.65 -9.98
CA CYS A 153 14.38 -3.40 -9.27
C CYS A 153 14.13 -2.25 -10.24
N LEU A 154 13.88 -1.04 -9.71
CA LEU A 154 13.51 0.14 -10.49
C LEU A 154 14.50 0.41 -11.65
N PRO A 155 14.05 0.35 -12.92
CA PRO A 155 14.87 0.71 -14.06
C PRO A 155 15.21 2.22 -14.11
N GLU A 156 16.38 2.55 -14.67
CA GLU A 156 16.83 3.96 -14.81
C GLU A 156 15.88 4.79 -15.68
N ASN A 157 15.31 4.21 -16.74
CA ASN A 157 14.41 4.92 -17.66
C ASN A 157 13.04 5.24 -17.07
N VAL A 158 12.72 4.72 -15.88
CA VAL A 158 11.46 5.04 -15.17
C VAL A 158 11.69 5.87 -13.92
N LYS A 159 12.91 6.33 -13.65
CA LYS A 159 13.15 7.34 -12.61
C LYS A 159 12.45 8.64 -12.99
N LEU A 160 11.84 9.26 -11.98
CA LEU A 160 11.14 10.52 -12.16
C LEU A 160 12.14 11.67 -12.08
N ASN A 161 12.07 12.61 -13.01
CA ASN A 161 12.90 13.83 -12.99
C ASN A 161 12.09 15.07 -12.55
N SER A 162 10.76 15.01 -12.65
CA SER A 162 9.84 16.07 -12.26
C SER A 162 8.45 15.49 -12.04
N VAL A 163 7.82 15.81 -10.89
CA VAL A 163 6.48 15.33 -10.53
C VAL A 163 5.72 16.47 -9.89
N LYS A 164 5.07 17.30 -10.72
CA LYS A 164 4.42 18.53 -10.28
C LYS A 164 3.43 18.29 -9.14
N GLU A 165 2.64 17.23 -9.22
CA GLU A 165 1.62 16.89 -8.22
C GLU A 165 2.24 16.58 -6.85
N MET A 166 3.37 15.87 -6.83
CA MET A 166 4.11 15.58 -5.61
C MET A 166 4.82 16.81 -5.09
N ASP A 167 5.40 17.60 -5.99
CA ASP A 167 6.11 18.84 -5.62
C ASP A 167 5.17 19.80 -4.88
N GLU A 168 4.00 20.04 -5.46
CA GLU A 168 2.96 20.90 -4.88
C GLU A 168 2.46 20.33 -3.55
N ASN A 169 2.44 19.01 -3.37
CA ASN A 169 2.08 18.38 -2.11
C ASN A 169 3.12 18.63 -1.02
N ILE A 170 4.40 18.40 -1.30
CA ILE A 170 5.48 18.60 -0.32
C ILE A 170 5.56 20.09 0.06
N GLU A 171 5.46 21.00 -0.92
CA GLU A 171 5.43 22.43 -0.65
C GLU A 171 4.24 22.82 0.26
N ALA A 172 3.05 22.26 0.01
CA ALA A 172 1.90 22.52 0.85
C ALA A 172 2.06 21.98 2.28
N LEU A 173 2.76 20.85 2.47
CA LEU A 173 3.07 20.30 3.80
C LEU A 173 4.04 21.21 4.56
N VAL A 174 5.06 21.73 3.88
CA VAL A 174 6.01 22.70 4.45
C VAL A 174 5.29 24.00 4.82
N ASN A 175 4.49 24.54 3.91
CA ASN A 175 3.71 25.77 4.15
C ASN A 175 2.67 25.61 5.29
N ALA A 176 2.14 24.40 5.47
CA ALA A 176 1.26 24.07 6.59
C ALA A 176 2.02 23.81 7.92
N GLY A 177 3.35 23.83 7.90
CA GLY A 177 4.21 23.57 9.07
C GLY A 177 4.26 22.12 9.51
N GLN A 178 3.85 21.16 8.65
CA GLN A 178 3.92 19.72 8.93
C GLN A 178 5.31 19.14 8.64
N LEU A 179 6.07 19.79 7.76
CA LEU A 179 7.48 19.51 7.48
C LEU A 179 8.28 20.80 7.63
N LYS A 180 9.51 20.69 8.10
CA LYS A 180 10.44 21.79 8.31
C LYS A 180 11.69 21.60 7.47
N ASP A 181 12.13 22.70 6.83
CA ASP A 181 13.32 22.77 5.99
C ASP A 181 13.44 21.69 4.88
N VAL A 182 12.33 21.02 4.54
CA VAL A 182 12.25 20.16 3.37
C VAL A 182 12.15 21.06 2.13
N VAL A 183 13.20 21.07 1.31
CA VAL A 183 13.32 21.98 0.16
C VAL A 183 13.77 21.25 -1.08
N LYS A 184 13.24 21.66 -2.24
CA LYS A 184 13.65 21.11 -3.53
C LYS A 184 15.12 21.45 -3.80
N SER A 185 15.91 20.45 -4.16
CA SER A 185 17.37 20.52 -4.20
C SER A 185 17.95 19.44 -5.11
N GLU A 186 18.91 19.80 -5.95
CA GLU A 186 19.66 18.85 -6.79
C GLU A 186 20.59 17.94 -5.98
N LYS A 187 20.92 18.31 -4.74
CA LYS A 187 21.73 17.46 -3.85
C LYS A 187 20.90 16.32 -3.26
N GLY A 188 19.59 16.54 -3.11
CA GLY A 188 18.68 15.63 -2.43
C GLY A 188 19.06 15.40 -0.97
N SER A 189 18.58 14.27 -0.44
CA SER A 189 18.82 13.74 0.90
C SER A 189 19.44 12.35 0.78
N GLN A 190 20.67 12.26 0.26
CA GLN A 190 21.34 10.99 -0.06
C GLN A 190 21.44 10.00 1.12
N LYS A 191 21.40 10.51 2.36
CA LYS A 191 21.43 9.72 3.59
C LYS A 191 20.06 9.34 4.14
N ALA A 192 18.97 9.79 3.51
CA ALA A 192 17.62 9.44 3.94
C ALA A 192 17.44 7.93 3.95
N GLU A 193 16.90 7.42 5.07
CA GLU A 193 16.47 6.04 5.21
C GLU A 193 15.22 5.80 4.36
N ILE A 194 15.10 4.60 3.78
CA ILE A 194 13.89 4.19 3.06
C ILE A 194 13.36 2.90 3.67
N VAL A 195 12.13 2.94 4.16
CA VAL A 195 11.40 1.81 4.75
C VAL A 195 10.24 1.43 3.84
N TYR A 196 10.49 0.41 3.03
CA TYR A 196 9.52 -0.17 2.10
C TYR A 196 8.49 -1.05 2.82
N ASN A 197 7.27 -1.14 2.31
CA ASN A 197 6.20 -1.91 2.95
C ASN A 197 5.25 -2.58 1.95
N THR A 198 5.56 -3.83 1.63
CA THR A 198 4.74 -4.67 0.73
C THR A 198 3.73 -5.54 1.48
N GLU A 199 3.39 -5.24 2.74
CA GLU A 199 2.22 -5.85 3.38
C GLU A 199 0.96 -5.43 2.62
N ILE A 200 -0.01 -6.34 2.45
CA ILE A 200 -1.31 -6.02 1.84
C ILE A 200 -2.36 -6.10 2.93
N LYS A 201 -3.19 -5.06 3.07
CA LYS A 201 -4.27 -5.01 4.06
C LYS A 201 -5.55 -4.46 3.45
N LYS A 202 -6.69 -4.99 3.87
CA LYS A 202 -7.98 -4.36 3.60
C LYS A 202 -8.07 -3.03 4.33
N GLY A 203 -8.50 -1.99 3.64
CA GLY A 203 -8.71 -0.69 4.26
C GLY A 203 -8.85 0.45 3.27
N ASP A 204 -9.26 1.61 3.79
CA ASP A 204 -9.26 2.85 3.02
C ASP A 204 -7.98 3.63 3.29
N TYR A 205 -7.28 4.00 2.23
CA TYR A 205 -6.09 4.83 2.32
C TYR A 205 -6.37 6.19 2.96
N LEU A 206 -7.61 6.70 2.91
CA LEU A 206 -8.00 7.95 3.56
C LEU A 206 -7.90 7.87 5.08
N ASP A 207 -8.18 6.70 5.66
CA ASP A 207 -8.19 6.47 7.10
C ASP A 207 -6.80 6.21 7.69
N TRP A 208 -5.82 5.89 6.83
CA TRP A 208 -4.44 5.64 7.27
C TRP A 208 -3.74 6.89 7.84
N ARG A 209 -3.16 6.75 9.03
CA ARG A 209 -2.42 7.78 9.79
C ARG A 209 -1.29 7.12 10.57
#